data_AF-A0A8T3NJC7-F1
#
_entry.id   AF-A0A8T3NJC7-F1
#
_cell.length_a   1.000
_cell.length_b   1.000
_cell.length_c   1.000
_cell.angle_alpha   90.00
_cell.angle_beta   90.00
_cell.angle_gamma   90.00
#
_symmetry.space_group_name_H-M   'P 1'
#
loop_
_entity.id
_entity.type
_entity.pdbx_description
1 polymer ?
#
loop_
_entity_poly.entity_id
_entity_poly.type
_entity_poly.pdbx_seq_one_letter_code
_entity_poly.pdbx_strand_id
1 'polypeptide(L)' 'PTEAYTRKAPVSFGAAPAPFDTSAADIMGWMIGHYREHVAQIADLVAAWQKEEPGGVHDASVS' A
#
# COMPACT_ATOMS: atom_id res chain seq x y z
N PRO A 1 -0.73 14.78 19.34
CA PRO A 1 0.05 13.52 19.38
C PRO A 1 0.89 13.47 20.66
N THR A 2 1.14 12.29 21.22
CA THR A 2 2.03 12.17 22.37
C THR A 2 3.48 12.40 21.94
N GLU A 3 4.32 12.87 22.85
CA GLU A 3 5.76 13.05 22.58
C GLU A 3 6.42 11.73 22.13
N ALA A 4 6.00 10.61 22.74
CA ALA A 4 6.44 9.27 22.34
C ALA A 4 6.11 8.92 20.88
N TYR A 5 4.99 9.43 20.34
CA TYR A 5 4.56 9.14 18.97
C TYR A 5 5.37 9.91 17.92
N THR A 6 5.83 11.12 18.25
CA THR A 6 6.64 11.97 17.36
C THR A 6 8.14 11.82 17.60
N ARG A 7 8.55 11.18 18.70
CA ARG A 7 9.96 10.94 19.00
C ARG A 7 10.63 10.14 17.88
N LYS A 8 11.70 10.71 17.34
CA LYS A 8 12.54 10.09 16.32
C LYS A 8 13.55 9.15 16.96
N ALA A 9 13.87 8.07 16.25
CA ALA A 9 14.92 7.13 16.60
C ALA A 9 15.57 6.56 15.32
N PRO A 10 16.86 6.19 15.38
CA PRO A 10 17.51 5.53 14.26
C PRO A 10 16.92 4.13 14.05
N VAL A 11 16.39 3.89 12.86
CA VAL A 11 15.81 2.59 12.44
C VAL A 11 16.63 2.03 11.28
N SER A 12 17.23 0.87 11.48
CA SER A 12 17.93 0.13 10.43
C SER A 12 16.94 -0.65 9.58
N PHE A 13 17.10 -0.61 8.26
CA PHE A 13 16.25 -1.35 7.33
C PHE A 13 17.10 -2.11 6.32
N GLY A 14 17.00 -3.45 6.34
CA GLY A 14 17.72 -4.33 5.42
C GLY A 14 19.24 -4.05 5.41
N ALA A 15 19.81 -3.99 4.21
CA ALA A 15 21.22 -3.67 4.00
C ALA A 15 21.47 -2.16 3.79
N ALA A 16 20.59 -1.29 4.30
CA ALA A 16 20.78 0.15 4.18
C ALA A 16 22.12 0.57 4.81
N PRO A 17 22.89 1.45 4.14
CA PRO A 17 24.23 1.82 4.60
C PRO A 17 24.23 2.65 5.90
N ALA A 18 23.09 3.26 6.27
CA ALA A 18 22.92 3.98 7.51
C ALA A 18 21.47 3.86 8.04
N PRO A 19 21.25 3.93 9.37
CA PRO A 19 19.90 3.99 9.95
C PRO A 19 19.15 5.27 9.58
N PHE A 20 17.83 5.14 9.42
CA PHE A 20 16.93 6.26 9.12
C PHE A 20 16.36 6.86 10.38
N ASP A 21 16.34 8.18 10.48
CA ASP A 21 15.72 8.87 11.60
C ASP A 21 14.18 8.84 11.48
N THR A 22 13.54 7.94 12.23
CA THR A 22 12.14 7.53 12.01
C THR A 22 11.35 7.57 13.33
N SER A 23 10.11 8.03 13.28
CA SER A 23 9.15 8.00 14.38
C SER A 23 7.92 7.17 14.00
N ALA A 24 7.10 6.83 14.99
CA ALA A 24 5.81 6.18 14.75
C ALA A 24 4.89 7.06 13.87
N ALA A 25 4.97 8.39 14.02
CA ALA A 25 4.24 9.33 13.18
C ALA A 25 4.62 9.24 11.69
N ASP A 26 5.89 9.08 11.36
CA ASP A 26 6.34 8.96 9.97
C ASP A 26 5.85 7.67 9.34
N ILE A 27 5.95 6.55 10.08
CA ILE A 27 5.48 5.23 9.62
C ILE A 27 3.98 5.29 9.33
N MET A 28 3.19 5.83 10.25
CA MET A 28 1.74 5.95 10.06
C MET A 28 1.39 6.92 8.94
N GLY A 29 2.12 8.04 8.81
CA GLY A 29 1.95 8.98 7.70
C GLY A 29 2.19 8.31 6.34
N TRP A 30 3.28 7.56 6.23
CA TRP A 30 3.61 6.77 5.05
C TRP A 30 2.53 5.72 4.75
N MET A 31 2.12 4.92 5.73
CA MET A 31 1.08 3.90 5.55
C MET A 31 -0.24 4.51 5.08
N ILE A 32 -0.69 5.59 5.73
CA ILE A 32 -1.94 6.27 5.35
C ILE A 32 -1.87 6.81 3.93
N GLY A 33 -0.75 7.46 3.57
CA GLY A 33 -0.52 7.96 2.22
C GLY A 33 -0.54 6.83 1.20
N HIS A 34 0.17 5.75 1.48
CA HIS A 34 0.28 4.57 0.63
C HIS A 34 -1.07 3.89 0.38
N TYR A 35 -1.89 3.70 1.42
CA TYR A 35 -3.24 3.18 1.26
C TYR A 35 -4.13 4.11 0.41
N ARG A 36 -4.07 5.42 0.64
CA ARG A 36 -4.86 6.39 -0.13
C ARG A 36 -4.50 6.38 -1.62
N GLU A 37 -3.22 6.22 -1.94
CA GLU A 37 -2.75 6.09 -3.31
C GLU A 37 -3.25 4.80 -3.98
N HIS A 38 -3.05 3.65 -3.33
CA HIS A 38 -3.39 2.37 -3.95
C HIS A 38 -4.88 2.04 -3.97
N VAL A 39 -5.69 2.57 -3.05
CA VAL A 39 -7.15 2.34 -3.07
C VAL A 39 -7.77 2.83 -4.38
N ALA A 40 -7.34 3.98 -4.90
CA ALA A 40 -7.83 4.48 -6.18
C ALA A 40 -7.40 3.56 -7.34
N GLN A 41 -6.13 3.16 -7.36
CA GLN A 41 -5.59 2.25 -8.39
C GLN A 41 -6.30 0.88 -8.39
N ILE A 42 -6.62 0.33 -7.21
CA ILE A 42 -7.38 -0.92 -7.09
C ILE A 42 -8.79 -0.75 -7.63
N ALA A 43 -9.46 0.37 -7.34
CA ALA A 43 -10.78 0.66 -7.90
C ALA A 43 -10.75 0.74 -9.43
N ASP A 44 -9.72 1.36 -10.00
CA ASP A 44 -9.51 1.44 -11.45
C ASP A 44 -9.30 0.05 -12.06
N LEU A 45 -8.51 -0.82 -11.42
CA LEU A 45 -8.29 -2.21 -11.86
C LEU A 45 -9.58 -3.04 -11.81
N VAL A 46 -10.38 -2.91 -10.74
CA VAL A 46 -11.68 -3.60 -10.63
C VAL A 46 -12.65 -3.11 -11.70
N ALA A 47 -12.69 -1.79 -11.94
CA ALA A 47 -13.54 -1.22 -12.97
C ALA A 47 -13.10 -1.65 -14.38
N ALA A 48 -11.80 -1.81 -14.63
CA ALA A 48 -11.27 -2.35 -15.88
C ALA A 48 -11.69 -3.81 -16.07
N TRP A 49 -11.47 -4.66 -15.06
CA TRP A 49 -11.90 -6.07 -15.09
C TRP A 49 -13.41 -6.22 -15.35
N GLN A 50 -14.26 -5.45 -14.66
CA GLN A 50 -15.71 -5.48 -14.86
C GLN A 50 -16.15 -5.05 -16.27
N LYS A 51 -15.38 -4.17 -16.94
CA LYS A 51 -15.66 -3.74 -18.32
C LYS A 51 -15.18 -4.76 -19.35
N GLU A 52 -14.15 -5.52 -19.01
CA GLU A 52 -13.60 -6.59 -19.85
C GLU A 52 -14.44 -7.86 -19.81
N GLU A 53 -15.28 -8.08 -18.78
CA GLU A 53 -16.25 -9.18 -18.68
C GLU A 53 -17.47 -8.95 -19.59
N PRO A 54 -17.58 -9.60 -20.78
CA PRO A 54 -18.72 -9.46 -21.66
C PRO A 54 -19.68 -10.61 -21.39
N GLY A 55 -20.48 -10.51 -20.32
CA GLY A 55 -21.46 -11.54 -19.94
C GLY A 55 -20.84 -12.74 -19.23
N GLY A 56 -21.35 -13.04 -18.03
CA GLY A 56 -20.84 -14.12 -17.19
C GLY A 56 -20.89 -15.52 -17.82
N VAL A 57 -20.05 -16.38 -17.23
CA VAL A 57 -19.73 -17.79 -17.56
C VAL A 57 -18.49 -17.92 -18.44
N HIS A 58 -17.32 -17.84 -17.81
CA HIS A 58 -16.13 -18.56 -18.27
C HIS A 58 -16.38 -20.07 -18.05
N ASP A 59 -16.92 -20.74 -19.06
CA ASP A 59 -16.88 -22.20 -19.15
C ASP A 59 -15.41 -22.62 -19.22
N ALA A 60 -14.92 -23.16 -18.10
CA ALA A 60 -13.59 -23.73 -17.97
C ALA A 60 -13.53 -25.09 -18.67
N SER A 61 -13.78 -25.15 -19.98
CA SER A 61 -13.42 -26.31 -20.78
C SER A 61 -12.02 -26.12 -21.33
N VAL A 62 -11.07 -26.68 -20.59
CA VAL A 62 -9.69 -26.93 -21.01
C VAL A 62 -9.69 -27.72 -22.31
N SER A 63 -8.86 -27.30 -23.27
CA SER A 63 -8.34 -28.14 -24.36
C SER A 63 -6.83 -28.24 -24.23
#